data_AF-A0A4D6H9E8-F1
#
_entry.id   AF-A0A4D6H9E8-F1
#
_cell.length_a   1.000
_cell.length_b   1.000
_cell.length_c   1.000
_cell.angle_alpha   90.00
_cell.angle_beta   90.00
_cell.angle_gamma   90.00
#
_symmetry.space_group_name_H-M   'P 1'
#
loop_
_entity.id
_entity.type
_entity.pdbx_description
1 polymer ?
#
loop_
_entity_poly.entity_id
_entity_poly.type
_entity_poly.pdbx_seq_one_letter_code
_entity_poly.pdbx_strand_id
1 'polypeptide(L)'
;MRREDFRTDVDVDEPEPELTVTFEGTPQVLRERFDGDDPLDAEDIDVAYRETPTDEPGVLSVTDRVTGEYIFEAPLEDSALRDLVETAAARDEDERDYHLRIDPGDGQDFVFEKSTLLVYDIDGNLDRDRSLIPGGVEL
;
A
#
# COMPACT_ATOMS: atom_id res chain seq x y z
N MET A 1 14.78 -2.93 -7.71
CA MET A 1 14.54 -3.33 -6.30
C MET A 1 13.82 -4.65 -6.34
N ARG A 2 14.16 -5.58 -5.46
CA ARG A 2 13.47 -6.87 -5.36
C ARG A 2 12.46 -6.82 -4.24
N ARG A 3 11.39 -7.61 -4.36
CA ARG A 3 10.38 -7.74 -3.31
C ARG A 3 10.99 -8.15 -1.97
N GLU A 4 12.01 -9.01 -2.00
CA GLU A 4 12.73 -9.48 -0.80
C GLU A 4 13.54 -8.40 -0.08
N ASP A 5 13.73 -7.23 -0.69
CA ASP A 5 14.38 -6.07 -0.06
C ASP A 5 13.41 -5.24 0.80
N PHE A 6 12.13 -5.64 0.88
CA PHE A 6 11.09 -4.92 1.61
C PHE A 6 10.47 -5.77 2.72
N ARG A 7 10.16 -5.10 3.82
CA ARG A 7 9.34 -5.63 4.92
C ARG A 7 8.11 -4.75 5.10
N THR A 8 6.97 -5.37 5.43
CA THR A 8 5.75 -4.64 5.78
C THR A 8 5.35 -4.89 7.23
N ASP A 9 4.67 -3.91 7.80
CA ASP A 9 4.05 -3.97 9.12
C ASP A 9 2.73 -3.20 9.09
N VAL A 10 1.74 -3.64 9.86
CA VAL A 10 0.44 -2.96 9.97
C VAL A 10 0.18 -2.68 11.44
N ASP A 11 -0.03 -1.41 11.77
CA ASP A 11 -0.43 -0.95 13.09
C ASP A 11 -1.88 -0.45 13.03
N VAL A 12 -2.77 -1.11 13.79
CA VAL A 12 -4.20 -0.77 13.86
C VAL A 12 -4.59 -0.16 15.22
N ASP A 13 -3.62 0.05 16.10
CA ASP A 13 -3.82 0.67 17.42
C ASP A 13 -3.71 2.20 17.35
N GLU A 14 -3.20 2.73 16.23
CA GLU A 14 -3.19 4.15 15.90
C GLU A 14 -4.60 4.70 15.62
N PRO A 15 -4.82 6.03 15.79
CA PRO A 15 -6.11 6.63 15.48
C PRO A 15 -6.54 6.41 14.02
N GLU A 16 -5.59 6.30 13.10
CA GLU A 16 -5.79 5.87 11.71
C GLU A 16 -4.86 4.68 11.48
N PRO A 17 -5.33 3.57 10.88
CA PRO A 17 -4.48 2.41 10.71
C PRO A 17 -3.30 2.74 9.76
N GLU A 18 -2.10 2.30 10.12
CA GLU A 18 -0.85 2.57 9.38
C GLU A 18 -0.31 1.28 8.74
N LEU A 19 -0.03 1.33 7.45
CA LEU A 19 0.76 0.35 6.72
C LEU A 19 2.17 0.91 6.52
N THR A 20 3.14 0.33 7.22
CA THR A 20 4.56 0.68 7.07
C THR A 20 5.25 -0.28 6.11
N VAL A 21 6.00 0.27 5.16
CA VAL A 21 6.89 -0.45 4.24
C VAL A 21 8.34 0.01 4.47
N THR A 22 9.19 -0.89 4.94
CA THR A 22 10.62 -0.62 5.15
C THR A 22 11.44 -1.20 4.01
N PHE A 23 12.33 -0.40 3.43
CA PHE A 23 13.28 -0.83 2.40
C PHE A 23 14.67 -1.06 2.99
N GLU A 24 15.18 -2.28 2.83
CA GLU A 24 16.49 -2.71 3.35
C GLU A 24 17.62 -2.56 2.31
N GLY A 25 17.33 -1.93 1.18
CA GLY A 25 18.28 -1.70 0.09
C GLY A 25 19.05 -0.37 0.20
N THR A 26 19.44 0.18 -0.95
CA THR A 26 20.15 1.47 -1.02
C THR A 26 19.11 2.60 -1.05
N PRO A 27 19.00 3.47 -0.02
CA PRO A 27 17.90 4.42 0.10
C PRO A 27 17.71 5.32 -1.12
N GLN A 28 18.81 5.74 -1.75
CA GLN A 28 18.78 6.63 -2.93
C GLN A 28 18.02 6.01 -4.12
N VAL A 29 17.98 4.68 -4.23
CA VAL A 29 17.26 3.99 -5.31
C VAL A 29 15.74 4.16 -5.15
N LEU A 30 15.24 4.12 -3.93
CA LEU A 30 13.81 4.33 -3.65
C LEU A 30 13.47 5.82 -3.70
N ARG A 31 14.32 6.68 -3.11
CA ARG A 31 14.19 8.14 -3.19
C ARG A 31 14.05 8.64 -4.61
N GLU A 32 14.89 8.20 -5.54
CA GLU A 32 14.84 8.66 -6.94
C GLU A 32 13.50 8.32 -7.64
N ARG A 33 12.75 7.33 -7.13
CA ARG A 33 11.40 7.01 -7.63
C ARG A 33 10.31 7.92 -7.10
N PHE A 34 10.48 8.47 -5.90
CA PHE A 34 9.49 9.34 -5.25
C PHE A 34 9.83 10.83 -5.39
N ASP A 35 11.11 11.19 -5.33
CA ASP A 35 11.66 12.56 -5.39
C ASP A 35 12.31 12.84 -6.76
N GLY A 36 11.83 12.22 -7.85
CA GLY A 36 12.40 12.39 -9.19
C GLY A 36 12.27 13.82 -9.74
N ASP A 37 12.25 13.98 -11.06
CA ASP A 37 12.00 15.30 -11.68
C ASP A 37 10.62 15.88 -11.27
N ASP A 38 9.64 15.01 -11.01
CA ASP A 38 8.31 15.35 -10.49
C ASP A 38 8.06 14.52 -9.22
N PRO A 39 8.13 15.13 -8.01
CA PRO A 39 7.87 14.42 -6.77
C PRO A 39 6.44 13.89 -6.69
N LEU A 40 6.27 12.65 -6.25
CA LEU A 40 4.96 11.99 -6.16
C LEU A 40 4.24 12.36 -4.86
N ASP A 41 3.00 12.80 -4.97
CA ASP A 41 2.09 13.00 -3.84
C ASP A 41 1.15 11.80 -3.67
N ALA A 42 0.31 11.83 -2.62
CA ALA A 42 -0.61 10.73 -2.31
C ALA A 42 -1.57 10.39 -3.47
N GLU A 43 -1.95 11.37 -4.28
CA GLU A 43 -2.87 11.19 -5.42
C GLU A 43 -2.21 10.54 -6.65
N ASP A 44 -0.87 10.61 -6.73
CA ASP A 44 -0.07 10.12 -7.86
C ASP A 44 0.29 8.64 -7.73
N ILE A 45 -0.04 8.00 -6.60
CA ILE A 45 0.24 6.59 -6.37
C ILE A 45 -1.02 5.75 -6.20
N ASP A 46 -1.04 4.56 -6.78
CA ASP A 46 -2.05 3.53 -6.55
C ASP A 46 -1.48 2.40 -5.71
N VAL A 47 -2.30 1.90 -4.78
CA VAL A 47 -1.96 0.79 -3.88
C VAL A 47 -2.89 -0.38 -4.18
N ALA A 48 -2.29 -1.53 -4.48
CA ALA A 48 -3.00 -2.76 -4.71
C ALA A 48 -2.36 -3.93 -3.97
N TYR A 49 -3.16 -4.93 -3.62
CA TYR A 49 -2.71 -6.19 -3.08
C TYR A 49 -3.16 -7.32 -3.99
N ARG A 50 -2.27 -8.26 -4.30
CA ARG A 50 -2.60 -9.50 -5.01
C ARG A 50 -2.35 -10.69 -4.10
N GLU A 51 -3.38 -11.51 -3.93
CA GLU A 51 -3.28 -12.79 -3.25
C GLU A 51 -2.34 -13.74 -3.99
N THR A 52 -1.58 -14.49 -3.22
CA THR A 52 -0.72 -15.58 -3.69
C THR A 52 -1.30 -16.91 -3.22
N PRO A 53 -0.81 -18.05 -3.74
CA PRO A 53 -1.17 -19.35 -3.20
C PRO A 53 -1.03 -19.39 -1.67
N THR A 54 -1.87 -20.23 -1.05
CA THR A 54 -1.78 -20.51 0.39
C THR A 54 -0.35 -20.89 0.76
N ASP A 55 0.13 -20.37 1.89
CA ASP A 55 1.49 -20.49 2.44
C ASP A 55 2.54 -19.44 1.97
N GLU A 56 2.20 -18.51 1.07
CA GLU A 56 3.06 -17.37 0.72
C GLU A 56 2.39 -16.03 1.08
N PRO A 57 3.17 -15.00 1.50
CA PRO A 57 2.62 -13.66 1.64
C PRO A 57 2.23 -13.12 0.27
N GLY A 58 1.09 -12.42 0.23
CA GLY A 58 0.63 -11.73 -0.96
C GLY A 58 1.55 -10.57 -1.33
N VAL A 59 1.21 -9.91 -2.44
CA VAL A 59 2.03 -8.86 -3.02
C VAL A 59 1.33 -7.53 -2.93
N LEU A 60 1.85 -6.65 -2.08
CA LEU A 60 1.55 -5.23 -2.11
C LEU A 60 2.28 -4.59 -3.29
N SER A 61 1.56 -3.86 -4.12
CA SER A 61 2.07 -3.13 -5.27
C SER A 61 1.81 -1.65 -5.08
N VAL A 62 2.85 -0.83 -5.25
CA VAL A 62 2.72 0.63 -5.31
C VAL A 62 3.13 1.08 -6.71
N THR A 63 2.23 1.78 -7.37
CA THR A 63 2.34 2.11 -8.80
C THR A 63 2.14 3.61 -8.99
N ASP A 64 2.84 4.21 -9.93
CA ASP A 64 2.52 5.56 -10.40
C ASP A 64 1.19 5.50 -11.16
N ARG A 65 0.22 6.30 -10.73
CA ARG A 65 -1.14 6.34 -11.25
C ARG A 65 -1.21 6.88 -12.68
N VAL A 66 -0.34 7.80 -13.04
CA VAL A 66 -0.32 8.48 -14.34
C VAL A 66 0.28 7.56 -15.41
N THR A 67 1.38 6.91 -15.08
CA THR A 67 2.15 6.07 -16.02
C THR A 67 1.78 4.59 -15.95
N GLY A 68 1.26 4.13 -14.81
CA GLY A 68 1.05 2.70 -14.52
C GLY A 68 2.34 1.94 -14.24
N GLU A 69 3.47 2.64 -14.03
CA GLU A 69 4.76 2.00 -13.75
C GLU A 69 4.87 1.60 -12.28
N TYR A 70 5.39 0.40 -12.02
CA TYR A 70 5.65 -0.05 -10.66
C TYR A 70 6.76 0.79 -10.01
N ILE A 71 6.43 1.39 -8.88
CA ILE A 71 7.40 2.05 -8.00
C ILE A 71 8.15 0.95 -7.25
N PHE A 72 7.41 0.08 -6.55
CA PHE A 72 7.92 -1.15 -5.94
C PHE A 72 6.80 -2.18 -5.68
N GLU A 73 7.24 -3.39 -5.33
CA GLU A 73 6.39 -4.44 -4.77
C GLU A 73 6.99 -4.91 -3.43
N ALA A 74 6.14 -5.20 -2.45
CA ALA A 74 6.51 -5.67 -1.12
C ALA A 74 5.68 -6.90 -0.72
N PRO A 75 6.21 -7.81 0.10
CA PRO A 75 5.42 -8.91 0.64
C PRO A 75 4.49 -8.38 1.74
N LEU A 76 3.22 -8.76 1.77
CA LEU A 76 2.29 -8.42 2.86
C LEU A 76 1.48 -9.66 3.26
N GLU A 77 1.43 -9.94 4.57
CA GLU A 77 0.63 -11.05 5.10
C GLU A 77 -0.87 -10.79 4.90
N ASP A 78 -1.60 -11.82 4.49
CA ASP A 78 -3.05 -11.75 4.24
C ASP A 78 -3.82 -11.31 5.49
N SER A 79 -3.41 -11.76 6.69
CA SER A 79 -4.01 -11.35 7.96
C SER A 79 -3.77 -9.86 8.24
N ALA A 80 -2.54 -9.37 8.03
CA ALA A 80 -2.22 -7.96 8.24
C ALA A 80 -3.01 -7.05 7.29
N LEU A 81 -3.18 -7.47 6.03
CA LEU A 81 -4.06 -6.77 5.09
C LEU A 81 -5.50 -6.73 5.60
N ARG A 82 -6.04 -7.86 6.08
CA ARG A 82 -7.41 -7.92 6.61
C ARG A 82 -7.57 -6.97 7.80
N ASP A 83 -6.65 -7.00 8.76
CA ASP A 83 -6.68 -6.12 9.92
C ASP A 83 -6.69 -4.63 9.50
N LEU A 84 -5.86 -4.25 8.51
CA LEU A 84 -5.84 -2.90 7.95
C LEU A 84 -7.20 -2.50 7.36
N VAL A 85 -7.73 -3.32 6.44
CA VAL A 85 -8.97 -3.05 5.72
C VAL A 85 -10.17 -3.02 6.66
N GLU A 86 -10.28 -4.00 7.56
CA GLU A 86 -11.38 -4.08 8.52
C GLU A 86 -11.38 -2.88 9.49
N THR A 87 -10.19 -2.49 9.97
CA THR A 87 -10.04 -1.31 10.84
C THR A 87 -10.43 -0.03 10.12
N ALA A 88 -9.93 0.20 8.91
CA ALA A 88 -10.27 1.39 8.12
C ALA A 88 -11.76 1.41 7.74
N ALA A 89 -12.34 0.28 7.33
CA ALA A 89 -13.74 0.20 6.94
C ALA A 89 -14.73 0.34 8.10
N ALA A 90 -14.30 0.05 9.33
CA ALA A 90 -15.10 0.25 10.54
C ALA A 90 -15.26 1.72 10.94
N ARG A 91 -14.47 2.62 10.34
CA ARG A 91 -14.57 4.08 10.53
C ARG A 91 -15.74 4.65 9.73
N ASP A 92 -16.11 5.88 10.07
CA ASP A 92 -17.12 6.65 9.34
C ASP A 92 -16.77 6.74 7.85
N GLU A 93 -17.78 6.82 6.98
CA GLU A 93 -17.61 6.70 5.52
C GLU A 93 -16.64 7.72 4.92
N ASP A 94 -16.58 8.92 5.52
CA ASP A 94 -15.72 10.03 5.14
C ASP A 94 -14.30 9.95 5.76
N GLU A 95 -14.03 8.93 6.59
CA GLU A 95 -12.78 8.78 7.37
C GLU A 95 -12.16 7.38 7.20
N ARG A 96 -12.47 6.66 6.11
CA ARG A 96 -11.96 5.30 5.82
C ARG A 96 -10.54 5.30 5.26
N ASP A 97 -9.75 6.27 5.70
CA ASP A 97 -8.38 6.48 5.29
C ASP A 97 -7.44 5.61 6.13
N TYR A 98 -6.27 5.36 5.57
CA TYR A 98 -5.14 4.72 6.22
C TYR A 98 -3.85 5.47 5.85
N HIS A 99 -2.85 5.40 6.71
CA HIS A 99 -1.53 5.93 6.40
C HIS A 99 -0.68 4.88 5.70
N LEU A 100 -0.13 5.23 4.54
CA LEU A 100 0.96 4.49 3.91
C LEU A 100 2.27 5.18 4.26
N ARG A 101 3.06 4.55 5.11
CA ARG A 101 4.40 5.01 5.48
C ARG A 101 5.46 4.19 4.75
N ILE A 102 6.43 4.85 4.16
CA ILE A 102 7.49 4.21 3.38
C ILE A 102 8.82 4.72 3.94
N ASP A 103 9.56 3.83 4.60
CA ASP A 103 10.88 4.08 5.16
C ASP A 103 11.96 3.61 4.17
N PRO A 104 12.71 4.53 3.53
CA PRO A 104 13.81 4.16 2.64
C PRO A 104 15.05 3.65 3.38
N GLY A 105 15.09 3.70 4.72
CA GLY A 105 16.21 3.30 5.55
C GLY A 105 17.22 4.42 5.85
N ASP A 106 16.83 5.69 5.63
CA ASP A 106 17.67 6.86 5.86
C ASP A 106 17.13 7.85 6.92
N GLY A 107 15.99 7.52 7.53
CA GLY A 107 15.35 8.31 8.57
C GLY A 107 14.51 9.49 8.05
N GLN A 108 14.23 9.54 6.75
CA GLN A 108 13.26 10.47 6.16
C GLN A 108 12.20 9.66 5.40
N ASP A 109 11.06 9.47 6.04
CA ASP A 109 9.99 8.63 5.53
C ASP A 109 9.08 9.42 4.58
N PHE A 110 8.50 8.72 3.62
CA PHE A 110 7.35 9.21 2.88
C PHE A 110 6.09 8.76 3.61
N VAL A 111 5.14 9.68 3.82
CA VAL A 111 3.86 9.37 4.49
C VAL A 111 2.73 9.90 3.61
N PHE A 112 1.82 9.01 3.24
CA PHE A 112 0.67 9.31 2.40
C PHE A 112 -0.62 8.90 3.09
N GLU A 113 -1.60 9.80 3.12
CA GLU A 113 -2.98 9.46 3.50
C GLU A 113 -3.69 8.84 2.27
N LYS A 114 -4.28 7.66 2.44
CA LYS A 114 -4.88 6.88 1.35
C LYS A 114 -6.27 6.39 1.75
N SER A 115 -7.24 6.54 0.86
CA SER A 115 -8.60 5.98 1.01
C SER A 115 -8.87 4.78 0.11
N THR A 116 -7.95 4.45 -0.80
CA THR A 116 -8.11 3.39 -1.79
C THR A 116 -7.02 2.33 -1.66
N LEU A 117 -7.44 1.07 -1.54
CA LEU A 117 -6.59 -0.11 -1.62
C LEU A 117 -7.38 -1.21 -2.33
N LEU A 118 -6.88 -1.65 -3.49
CA LEU A 118 -7.55 -2.67 -4.30
C LEU A 118 -7.00 -4.06 -4.01
N VAL A 119 -7.87 -5.02 -3.71
CA VAL A 119 -7.49 -6.40 -3.43
C VAL A 119 -7.89 -7.30 -4.59
N TYR A 120 -6.95 -8.07 -5.11
CA TYR A 120 -7.15 -9.04 -6.18
C TYR A 120 -6.91 -10.46 -5.68
N ASP A 121 -7.81 -11.37 -6.03
CA ASP A 121 -7.67 -12.79 -5.74
C ASP A 121 -6.57 -13.45 -6.59
N ILE A 122 -6.32 -14.73 -6.32
CA ILE A 122 -5.31 -15.54 -7.04
C ILE A 122 -5.60 -15.69 -8.55
N ASP A 123 -6.87 -15.56 -8.95
CA ASP A 123 -7.33 -15.60 -10.33
C ASP A 123 -7.28 -14.21 -11.00
N GLY A 124 -6.93 -13.17 -10.24
CA GLY A 124 -6.83 -11.78 -10.70
C GLY A 124 -8.16 -11.02 -10.69
N ASN A 125 -9.20 -11.54 -10.02
CA ASN A 125 -10.47 -10.83 -9.88
C ASN A 125 -10.40 -9.85 -8.70
N LEU A 126 -11.01 -8.67 -8.87
CA LEU A 126 -11.13 -7.69 -7.80
C LEU A 126 -12.09 -8.22 -6.71
N ASP A 127 -11.57 -8.39 -5.50
CA ASP A 127 -12.34 -8.64 -4.29
C ASP A 127 -12.79 -7.32 -3.68
N ARG A 128 -14.01 -6.89 -4.03
CA ARG A 128 -14.57 -5.61 -3.57
C ARG A 128 -14.89 -5.62 -2.09
N ASP A 129 -15.21 -6.77 -1.51
CA ASP A 129 -15.54 -6.89 -0.08
C ASP A 129 -14.29 -6.71 0.79
N ARG A 130 -13.10 -6.99 0.23
CA ARG A 130 -11.80 -6.81 0.90
C ARG A 130 -11.04 -5.57 0.44
N SER A 131 -11.61 -4.76 -0.45
CA SER A 131 -10.97 -3.53 -0.93
C SER A 131 -11.46 -2.32 -0.14
N LEU A 132 -10.57 -1.34 0.05
CA LEU A 132 -10.97 0.02 0.42
C LEU A 132 -11.25 0.77 -0.87
N ILE A 133 -12.51 1.15 -1.06
CA ILE A 133 -12.97 1.90 -2.23
C ILE A 133 -13.80 3.06 -1.69
N PRO A 134 -13.36 4.33 -1.89
CA PRO A 134 -14.10 5.48 -1.40
C PRO A 134 -15.51 5.50 -2.01
N GLY A 135 -16.52 5.88 -1.22
CA GLY A 135 -17.95 5.72 -1.51
C GLY A 135 -18.52 6.47 -2.72
N GLY A 136 -17.68 7.08 -3.56
CA GLY A 136 -18.08 7.92 -4.69
C GLY A 136 -17.82 7.36 -6.10
N VAL A 137 -17.24 6.16 -6.24
CA VAL A 137 -17.02 5.53 -7.55
C VAL A 137 -18.12 4.53 -7.87
N GLU A 138 -19.19 5.03 -8.50
CA GLU A 138 -20.02 4.21 -9.39
C GLU A 138 -19.15 3.85 -10.61
N LEU A 139 -18.90 2.55 -10.84
CA LEU A 139 -18.32 2.04 -12.08
C LEU A 139 -19.36 2.04 -13.21
#